data_AF-A0AAD5YPW2-F1
#
_entry.id   AF-A0AAD5YPW2-F1
#
_cell.length_a   1.000
_cell.length_b   1.000
_cell.length_c   1.000
_cell.angle_alpha   90.00
_cell.angle_beta   90.00
_cell.angle_gamma   90.00
#
_symmetry.space_group_name_H-M   'P 1'
#
loop_
_entity.id
_entity.type
_entity.pdbx_description
1 polymer ?
#
loop_
_entity_poly.entity_id
_entity_poly.type
_entity_poly.pdbx_seq_one_letter_code
_entity_poly.pdbx_strand_id
1 'polypeptide(L)'
;MKQGRLVPLQAPLPTPYDIDKPKQSRRAIRSFRLLALIFGAAFYYTFLHQAVASSFSSKLPFTTLVRPQVLPHRQALVDQCKNLRAPAGPPPDFNPATRLDNGGKSDRFVEGTKPVVIRNAKIWTGRVGGNEVTRGDVLLDRGLVVDVGKIHEDFLTLEDVEVIDAKGRWVTPGLVDLHSHIGVDSSPHLNGAADTNSRKAPILPWLRSIDGLNTHDQAFELTVSGGVTTAQVLPGSANNIGGQAFVIKLRSTSEKSVISKVLEPPQTLITPSSNVTHLHWRHMKSVFNFISHTSTHFG
;
A
#
# COMPACT_ATOMS: atom_id res chain seq x y z
N MET A 1 65.09 -110.84 23.48
CA MET A 1 64.00 -111.58 22.80
C MET A 1 62.74 -110.73 22.98
N LYS A 2 62.04 -110.17 21.99
CA LYS A 2 61.69 -110.53 20.60
C LYS A 2 61.78 -109.24 19.73
N GLN A 3 62.49 -109.14 18.60
CA GLN A 3 62.11 -109.55 17.22
C GLN A 3 60.60 -109.32 16.92
N GLY A 4 60.17 -108.60 15.88
CA GLY A 4 60.85 -108.19 14.67
C GLY A 4 60.13 -107.08 13.88
N ARG A 5 60.93 -106.57 12.96
CA ARG A 5 60.73 -105.53 11.94
C ARG A 5 59.67 -105.93 10.90
N LEU A 6 58.86 -104.96 10.44
CA LEU A 6 58.47 -104.83 9.02
C LEU A 6 58.26 -103.35 8.67
N VAL A 7 58.91 -102.92 7.58
CA VAL A 7 58.83 -101.62 6.92
C VAL A 7 57.99 -101.81 5.66
N PRO A 8 57.25 -100.79 5.20
CA PRO A 8 57.13 -100.55 3.78
C PRO A 8 57.68 -99.17 3.39
N LEU A 9 58.53 -99.18 2.36
CA LEU A 9 58.96 -98.01 1.59
C LEU A 9 57.76 -97.41 0.86
N GLN A 10 57.60 -96.10 0.95
CA GLN A 10 57.04 -95.29 -0.15
C GLN A 10 57.44 -93.83 0.03
N ALA A 11 58.45 -93.40 -0.73
CA ALA A 11 58.72 -92.00 -0.99
C ALA A 11 58.22 -91.68 -2.41
N PRO A 12 57.34 -90.69 -2.60
CA PRO A 12 57.10 -90.08 -3.90
C PRO A 12 57.95 -88.81 -4.07
N LEU A 13 58.73 -88.88 -5.15
CA LEU A 13 59.42 -87.89 -6.01
C LEU A 13 59.22 -86.37 -5.80
N PRO A 14 60.25 -85.55 -6.09
CA PRO A 14 60.17 -84.09 -6.09
C PRO A 14 59.53 -83.57 -7.38
N THR A 15 58.72 -82.52 -7.29
CA THR A 15 58.23 -81.77 -8.48
C THR A 15 58.12 -80.26 -8.11
N PRO A 16 58.03 -79.35 -9.09
CA PRO A 16 59.17 -78.67 -9.70
C PRO A 16 59.14 -77.15 -9.50
N TYR A 17 60.30 -76.50 -9.64
CA TYR A 17 60.55 -75.09 -9.98
C TYR A 17 59.47 -74.05 -9.58
N ASP A 18 59.81 -73.26 -8.56
CA ASP A 18 59.15 -71.99 -8.25
C ASP A 18 59.39 -70.99 -9.40
N ILE A 19 58.37 -70.73 -10.21
CA ILE A 19 58.38 -69.59 -11.15
C ILE A 19 57.91 -68.38 -10.36
N ASP A 20 58.84 -67.49 -10.03
CA ASP A 20 58.55 -66.16 -9.50
C ASP A 20 57.53 -65.44 -10.41
N LYS A 21 56.27 -65.36 -9.98
CA LYS A 21 55.29 -64.49 -10.62
C LYS A 21 55.68 -63.05 -10.31
N PRO A 22 55.76 -62.15 -11.30
CA PRO A 22 56.08 -60.75 -11.04
C PRO A 22 55.05 -60.19 -10.06
N LYS A 23 55.51 -59.65 -8.93
CA LYS A 23 54.67 -58.93 -7.97
C LYS A 23 54.04 -57.73 -8.68
N GLN A 24 52.91 -57.93 -9.36
CA GLN A 24 52.07 -56.84 -9.83
C GLN A 24 51.65 -56.04 -8.60
N SER A 25 52.18 -54.81 -8.53
CA SER A 25 52.02 -53.89 -7.41
C SER A 25 50.53 -53.70 -7.13
N ARG A 26 50.06 -54.30 -6.02
CA ARG A 26 48.70 -54.06 -5.47
C ARG A 26 48.44 -52.57 -5.21
N ARG A 27 49.49 -51.73 -5.16
CA ARG A 27 49.41 -50.26 -5.09
C ARG A 27 48.92 -49.63 -6.40
N ALA A 28 49.41 -50.09 -7.55
CA ALA A 28 49.03 -49.55 -8.87
C ALA A 28 47.56 -49.81 -9.22
N ILE A 29 47.05 -50.99 -8.86
CA ILE A 29 45.64 -51.35 -9.06
C ILE A 29 44.73 -50.54 -8.12
N ARG A 30 45.18 -50.25 -6.89
CA ARG A 30 44.44 -49.42 -5.93
C ARG A 30 44.42 -47.94 -6.34
N SER A 31 45.53 -47.40 -6.84
CA SER A 31 45.58 -46.02 -7.36
C SER A 31 44.74 -45.85 -8.63
N PHE A 32 44.73 -46.84 -9.52
CA PHE A 32 43.89 -46.82 -10.72
C PHE A 32 42.39 -46.86 -10.38
N ARG A 33 41.98 -47.69 -9.39
CA ARG A 33 40.59 -47.72 -8.90
C ARG A 33 40.15 -46.40 -8.27
N LEU A 34 41.03 -45.74 -7.52
CA LEU A 34 40.73 -44.45 -6.90
C LEU A 34 40.56 -43.34 -7.96
N LEU A 35 41.47 -43.31 -8.95
CA LEU A 35 41.35 -42.38 -10.09
C LEU A 35 40.07 -42.61 -10.88
N ALA A 36 39.72 -43.86 -11.19
CA ALA A 36 38.49 -44.20 -11.91
C ALA A 36 37.23 -43.75 -11.15
N LEU A 37 37.21 -43.86 -9.81
CA LEU A 37 36.09 -43.37 -8.99
C LEU A 37 35.99 -41.83 -9.00
N ILE A 38 37.13 -41.13 -8.93
CA ILE A 38 37.16 -39.66 -9.00
C ILE A 38 36.66 -39.17 -10.36
N PHE A 39 37.15 -39.77 -11.46
CA PHE A 39 36.69 -39.42 -12.81
C PHE A 39 35.20 -39.77 -13.01
N GLY A 40 34.74 -40.91 -12.49
CA GLY A 40 33.32 -41.28 -12.54
C GLY A 40 32.42 -40.29 -11.78
N ALA A 41 32.85 -39.84 -10.59
CA ALA A 41 32.11 -38.86 -9.80
C ALA A 41 32.08 -37.48 -10.46
N ALA A 42 33.21 -37.04 -11.03
CA ALA A 42 33.28 -35.77 -11.77
C ALA A 42 32.38 -35.80 -13.02
N PHE A 43 32.41 -36.90 -13.78
CA PHE A 43 31.54 -37.08 -14.94
C PHE A 43 30.06 -37.07 -14.54
N TYR A 44 29.68 -37.80 -13.48
CA TYR A 44 28.33 -37.81 -12.95
C TYR A 44 27.86 -36.41 -12.52
N TYR A 45 28.71 -35.65 -11.83
CA TYR A 45 28.40 -34.28 -11.42
C TYR A 45 28.17 -33.37 -12.63
N THR A 46 29.05 -33.41 -13.64
CA THR A 46 28.88 -32.61 -14.86
C THR A 46 27.63 -32.99 -15.65
N PHE A 47 27.31 -34.28 -15.74
CA PHE A 47 26.11 -34.77 -16.39
C PHE A 47 24.83 -34.30 -15.65
N LEU A 48 24.82 -34.39 -14.32
CA LEU A 48 23.70 -33.91 -13.51
C LEU A 48 23.49 -32.40 -13.67
N HIS A 49 24.57 -31.63 -13.68
CA HIS A 49 24.52 -30.18 -13.84
C HIS A 49 23.98 -29.79 -15.23
N GLN A 50 24.39 -30.51 -16.28
CA GLN A 50 23.91 -30.28 -17.65
C GLN A 50 22.45 -30.72 -17.84
N ALA A 51 22.02 -31.79 -17.17
CA ALA A 51 20.64 -32.27 -17.17
C ALA A 51 19.70 -31.29 -16.42
N VAL A 52 20.13 -30.74 -15.28
CA VAL A 52 19.36 -29.72 -14.55
C VAL A 52 19.30 -28.41 -15.33
N ALA A 53 20.41 -27.94 -15.89
CA ALA A 53 20.46 -26.72 -16.71
C ALA A 53 19.56 -26.84 -17.96
N SER A 54 19.58 -27.97 -18.65
CA SER A 54 18.72 -28.21 -19.82
C SER A 54 17.24 -28.36 -19.45
N SER A 55 16.93 -28.88 -18.26
CA SER A 55 15.57 -28.98 -17.74
C SER A 55 14.98 -27.62 -17.33
N PHE A 56 15.81 -26.71 -16.80
CA PHE A 56 15.38 -25.34 -16.47
C PHE A 56 15.27 -24.44 -17.70
N SER A 57 16.14 -24.61 -18.71
CA SER A 57 16.14 -23.74 -19.88
C SER A 57 15.03 -24.04 -20.90
N SER A 58 14.44 -25.24 -20.89
CA SER A 58 13.53 -25.70 -21.95
C SER A 58 12.03 -25.71 -21.57
N LYS A 59 11.64 -25.36 -20.33
CA LYS A 59 10.26 -25.53 -19.85
C LYS A 59 9.59 -24.30 -19.23
N LEU A 60 10.21 -23.13 -19.28
CA LEU A 60 9.51 -21.88 -19.04
C LEU A 60 9.49 -21.09 -20.35
N PRO A 61 8.46 -21.26 -21.20
CA PRO A 61 8.15 -20.20 -22.13
C PRO A 61 7.77 -19.00 -21.26
N PHE A 62 8.73 -18.09 -21.03
CA PHE A 62 8.41 -16.69 -20.78
C PHE A 62 7.84 -16.13 -22.08
N THR A 63 6.71 -16.68 -22.53
CA THR A 63 5.77 -15.92 -23.32
C THR A 63 5.31 -14.83 -22.37
N THR A 64 5.93 -13.66 -22.50
CA THR A 64 5.29 -12.40 -22.14
C THR A 64 3.89 -12.50 -22.70
N LEU A 65 2.91 -12.77 -21.83
CA LEU A 65 1.51 -12.57 -22.12
C LEU A 65 1.37 -11.06 -22.33
N VAL A 66 1.73 -10.59 -23.53
CA VAL A 66 1.29 -9.31 -24.03
C VAL A 66 -0.20 -9.50 -24.21
N ARG A 67 -0.97 -9.28 -23.13
CA ARG A 67 -2.42 -9.18 -23.21
C ARG A 67 -2.69 -8.07 -24.23
N PRO A 68 -3.26 -8.38 -25.42
CA PRO A 68 -3.52 -7.36 -26.45
C PRO A 68 -4.64 -6.41 -26.03
N GLN A 69 -5.30 -6.68 -24.90
CA GLN A 69 -6.14 -5.71 -24.22
C GLN A 69 -5.24 -4.64 -23.62
N VAL A 70 -4.84 -3.68 -24.47
CA VAL A 70 -4.77 -2.28 -24.09
C VAL A 70 -5.93 -2.05 -23.14
N LEU A 71 -5.63 -1.79 -21.86
CA LEU A 71 -6.65 -1.49 -20.85
C LEU A 71 -7.68 -0.59 -21.53
N PRO A 72 -8.98 -0.93 -21.56
CA PRO A 72 -10.02 -0.11 -22.21
C PRO A 72 -9.98 1.36 -21.75
N HIS A 73 -9.33 1.61 -20.62
CA HIS A 73 -9.14 2.89 -19.96
C HIS A 73 -7.68 3.40 -20.01
N ARG A 74 -6.81 2.87 -20.89
CA ARG A 74 -5.39 3.29 -20.98
C ARG A 74 -5.26 4.79 -21.17
N GLN A 75 -6.07 5.37 -22.05
CA GLN A 75 -6.04 6.81 -22.29
C GLN A 75 -6.45 7.58 -21.03
N ALA A 76 -7.53 7.16 -20.36
CA ALA A 76 -7.96 7.74 -19.09
C ALA A 76 -6.90 7.64 -17.99
N LEU A 77 -6.17 6.52 -17.89
CA LEU A 77 -5.06 6.35 -16.95
C LEU A 77 -3.88 7.27 -17.28
N VAL A 78 -3.53 7.39 -18.56
CA VAL A 78 -2.47 8.30 -19.02
C VAL A 78 -2.86 9.75 -18.72
N ASP A 79 -4.11 10.12 -18.95
CA ASP A 79 -4.60 11.47 -18.67
C ASP A 79 -4.68 11.73 -17.15
N GLN A 80 -5.06 10.73 -16.36
CA GLN A 80 -4.96 10.79 -14.89
C GLN A 80 -3.50 11.00 -14.43
N CYS A 81 -2.54 10.28 -15.01
CA CYS A 81 -1.11 10.46 -14.71
C CYS A 81 -0.60 11.85 -15.10
N LYS A 82 -1.08 12.44 -16.21
CA LYS A 82 -0.76 13.84 -16.56
C LYS A 82 -1.34 14.80 -15.53
N ASN A 83 -2.57 14.55 -15.06
CA ASN A 83 -3.24 15.37 -14.05
C ASN A 83 -2.54 15.33 -12.69
N LEU A 84 -1.76 14.30 -12.36
CA LEU A 84 -0.92 14.28 -11.14
C LEU A 84 0.11 15.42 -11.09
N ARG A 85 0.45 16.01 -12.24
CA ARG A 85 1.37 17.15 -12.35
C ARG A 85 0.65 18.49 -12.46
N ALA A 86 -0.68 18.48 -12.56
CA ALA A 86 -1.46 19.70 -12.58
C ALA A 86 -1.36 20.40 -11.22
N PRO A 87 -1.33 21.75 -11.19
CA PRO A 87 -1.42 22.48 -9.93
C PRO A 87 -2.70 22.08 -9.19
N ALA A 88 -2.59 21.89 -7.87
CA ALA A 88 -3.74 21.57 -7.05
C ALA A 88 -4.78 22.67 -7.16
N GLY A 89 -5.98 22.30 -7.60
CA GLY A 89 -7.06 23.23 -7.82
C GLY A 89 -8.18 22.57 -8.62
N PRO A 90 -9.35 23.22 -8.67
CA PRO A 90 -10.39 22.79 -9.57
C PRO A 90 -9.93 22.93 -11.04
N PRO A 91 -10.45 22.12 -11.97
CA PRO A 91 -10.13 22.25 -13.39
C PRO A 91 -10.57 23.64 -13.92
N PRO A 92 -10.01 24.13 -15.04
CA PRO A 92 -10.29 25.48 -15.55
C PRO A 92 -11.77 25.76 -15.85
N ASP A 93 -12.55 24.73 -16.12
CA ASP A 93 -13.99 24.77 -16.40
C ASP A 93 -14.87 24.53 -15.16
N PHE A 94 -14.27 24.46 -13.97
CA PHE A 94 -15.01 24.27 -12.74
C PHE A 94 -15.92 25.45 -12.44
N ASN A 95 -17.21 25.15 -12.33
CA ASN A 95 -18.22 26.07 -11.89
C ASN A 95 -18.75 25.60 -10.52
N PRO A 96 -18.66 26.41 -9.45
CA PRO A 96 -19.23 26.07 -8.14
C PRO A 96 -20.71 25.68 -8.19
N ALA A 97 -21.48 26.19 -9.17
CA ALA A 97 -22.88 25.80 -9.36
C ALA A 97 -23.05 24.31 -9.68
N THR A 98 -22.03 23.64 -10.26
CA THR A 98 -22.04 22.18 -10.51
C THR A 98 -21.97 21.35 -9.23
N ARG A 99 -21.65 21.98 -8.09
CA ARG A 99 -21.66 21.34 -6.77
C ARG A 99 -23.01 21.41 -6.08
N LEU A 100 -23.98 22.10 -6.67
CA LEU A 100 -25.33 22.20 -6.16
C LEU A 100 -26.18 21.07 -6.74
N ASP A 101 -27.02 20.46 -5.90
CA ASP A 101 -28.03 19.51 -6.31
C ASP A 101 -29.23 20.20 -6.98
N ASN A 102 -30.25 19.42 -7.35
CA ASN A 102 -31.49 19.96 -7.94
C ASN A 102 -32.25 20.89 -6.98
N GLY A 103 -31.96 20.84 -5.68
CA GLY A 103 -32.47 21.76 -4.66
C GLY A 103 -31.62 23.03 -4.52
N GLY A 104 -30.60 23.19 -5.36
CA GLY A 104 -29.70 24.33 -5.36
C GLY A 104 -28.73 24.35 -4.19
N LYS A 105 -28.49 23.23 -3.50
CA LYS A 105 -27.68 23.12 -2.28
C LYS A 105 -26.52 22.16 -2.46
N SER A 106 -25.39 22.41 -1.80
CA SER A 106 -24.30 21.42 -1.85
C SER A 106 -24.61 20.19 -1.01
N ASP A 107 -23.94 19.08 -1.31
CA ASP A 107 -23.90 17.84 -0.51
C ASP A 107 -23.48 18.05 0.96
N ARG A 108 -22.94 19.23 1.29
CA ARG A 108 -22.49 19.60 2.63
C ARG A 108 -23.42 20.60 3.32
N PHE A 109 -24.44 21.08 2.63
CA PHE A 109 -25.39 22.02 3.20
C PHE A 109 -26.17 21.39 4.36
N VAL A 110 -26.44 22.20 5.36
CA VAL A 110 -27.29 21.84 6.51
C VAL A 110 -28.52 22.73 6.46
N GLU A 111 -29.70 22.12 6.47
CA GLU A 111 -30.97 22.86 6.41
C GLU A 111 -31.08 23.90 7.53
N GLY A 112 -31.56 25.09 7.17
CA GLY A 112 -31.65 26.23 8.09
C GLY A 112 -30.34 27.03 8.27
N THR A 113 -29.24 26.63 7.63
CA THR A 113 -28.00 27.43 7.66
C THR A 113 -28.17 28.68 6.79
N LYS A 114 -27.98 29.85 7.41
CA LYS A 114 -27.99 31.14 6.72
C LYS A 114 -26.72 31.36 5.91
N PRO A 115 -26.73 32.20 4.87
CA PRO A 115 -25.49 32.70 4.27
C PRO A 115 -24.68 33.45 5.32
N VAL A 116 -23.36 33.27 5.32
CA VAL A 116 -22.45 33.90 6.29
C VAL A 116 -21.42 34.73 5.54
N VAL A 117 -21.26 36.00 5.94
CA VAL A 117 -20.18 36.87 5.47
C VAL A 117 -19.21 37.12 6.62
N ILE A 118 -17.97 36.68 6.45
CA ILE A 118 -16.87 37.03 7.35
C ILE A 118 -16.23 38.31 6.82
N ARG A 119 -16.37 39.44 7.52
CA ARG A 119 -15.87 40.76 7.12
C ARG A 119 -14.47 41.05 7.67
N ASN A 120 -13.72 41.91 6.99
CA ASN A 120 -12.45 42.49 7.47
C ASN A 120 -11.40 41.45 7.89
N ALA A 121 -11.28 40.34 7.17
CA ALA A 121 -10.34 39.28 7.46
C ALA A 121 -8.98 39.48 6.79
N LYS A 122 -7.94 38.89 7.38
CA LYS A 122 -6.68 38.57 6.71
C LYS A 122 -6.77 37.11 6.22
N ILE A 123 -6.95 36.93 4.93
CA ILE A 123 -7.34 35.64 4.34
C ILE A 123 -6.11 35.00 3.71
N TRP A 124 -5.70 33.83 4.22
CA TRP A 124 -4.73 32.98 3.53
C TRP A 124 -5.49 32.06 2.58
N THR A 125 -5.23 32.14 1.27
CA THR A 125 -5.98 31.33 0.28
C THR A 125 -5.30 30.01 -0.04
N GLY A 126 -4.01 29.87 0.31
CA GLY A 126 -3.17 28.74 -0.08
C GLY A 126 -2.82 28.70 -1.58
N ARG A 127 -3.20 29.71 -2.38
CA ARG A 127 -2.81 29.81 -3.80
C ARG A 127 -1.37 30.34 -3.94
N VAL A 128 -0.87 30.37 -5.17
CA VAL A 128 0.46 30.89 -5.54
C VAL A 128 1.55 30.24 -4.68
N GLY A 129 1.71 28.92 -4.83
CA GLY A 129 2.70 28.15 -4.06
C GLY A 129 2.44 28.12 -2.55
N GLY A 130 1.19 28.33 -2.12
CA GLY A 130 0.81 28.31 -0.70
C GLY A 130 1.00 29.64 0.04
N ASN A 131 1.36 30.73 -0.63
CA ASN A 131 1.77 31.97 0.04
C ASN A 131 0.82 33.16 -0.17
N GLU A 132 -0.23 33.00 -0.98
CA GLU A 132 -1.17 34.09 -1.26
C GLU A 132 -1.97 34.47 0.00
N VAL A 133 -1.89 35.76 0.36
CA VAL A 133 -2.67 36.38 1.43
C VAL A 133 -3.38 37.61 0.87
N THR A 134 -4.69 37.68 1.08
CA THR A 134 -5.57 38.78 0.68
C THR A 134 -6.25 39.39 1.91
N ARG A 135 -6.72 40.63 1.81
CA ARG A 135 -7.53 41.29 2.84
C ARG A 135 -8.90 41.57 2.26
N GLY A 136 -9.93 41.32 3.05
CA GLY A 136 -11.31 41.54 2.66
C GLY A 136 -12.22 40.56 3.36
N ASP A 137 -13.20 40.09 2.62
CA ASP A 137 -14.34 39.36 3.15
C ASP A 137 -14.41 37.95 2.56
N VAL A 138 -15.14 37.05 3.21
CA VAL A 138 -15.45 35.71 2.70
C VAL A 138 -16.95 35.49 2.76
N LEU A 139 -17.57 35.17 1.62
CA LEU A 139 -18.98 34.80 1.54
C LEU A 139 -19.12 33.28 1.48
N LEU A 140 -19.85 32.74 2.44
CA LEU A 140 -20.25 31.35 2.51
C LEU A 140 -21.75 31.25 2.28
N ASP A 141 -22.16 30.42 1.33
CA ASP A 141 -23.58 30.17 1.08
C ASP A 141 -23.79 28.73 0.60
N ARG A 142 -24.90 28.13 1.04
CA ARG A 142 -25.33 26.78 0.63
C ARG A 142 -24.24 25.70 0.73
N GLY A 143 -23.35 25.84 1.72
CA GLY A 143 -22.22 24.93 2.00
C GLY A 143 -21.00 25.10 1.09
N LEU A 144 -20.92 26.21 0.35
CA LEU A 144 -19.83 26.56 -0.55
C LEU A 144 -19.18 27.88 -0.14
N VAL A 145 -17.92 28.06 -0.55
CA VAL A 145 -17.28 29.39 -0.61
C VAL A 145 -17.72 30.01 -1.93
N VAL A 146 -18.48 31.10 -1.86
CA VAL A 146 -19.02 31.78 -3.04
C VAL A 146 -18.06 32.83 -3.56
N ASP A 147 -17.48 33.64 -2.66
CA ASP A 147 -16.61 34.75 -3.02
C ASP A 147 -15.61 35.07 -1.90
N VAL A 148 -14.46 35.64 -2.28
CA VAL A 148 -13.32 35.91 -1.40
C VAL A 148 -12.63 37.21 -1.80
N GLY A 149 -12.38 38.09 -0.81
CA GLY A 149 -11.77 39.40 -1.03
C GLY A 149 -12.83 40.49 -1.07
N LYS A 150 -13.01 41.16 -2.21
CA LYS A 150 -14.08 42.16 -2.36
C LYS A 150 -15.33 41.46 -2.88
N ILE A 151 -16.32 41.25 -2.00
CA ILE A 151 -17.58 40.58 -2.37
C ILE A 151 -18.28 41.35 -3.49
N HIS A 152 -18.68 40.64 -4.53
CA HIS A 152 -19.42 41.20 -5.66
C HIS A 152 -20.77 41.80 -5.23
N GLU A 153 -21.18 42.91 -5.87
CA GLU A 153 -22.38 43.65 -5.48
C GLU A 153 -23.66 42.84 -5.61
N ASP A 154 -23.70 41.88 -6.54
CA ASP A 154 -24.83 40.96 -6.74
C ASP A 154 -25.20 40.20 -5.46
N PHE A 155 -24.22 39.89 -4.61
CA PHE A 155 -24.44 39.16 -3.36
C PHE A 155 -24.84 40.05 -2.18
N LEU A 156 -24.85 41.37 -2.34
CA LEU A 156 -25.34 42.30 -1.31
C LEU A 156 -26.86 42.25 -1.14
N THR A 157 -27.55 41.60 -2.08
CA THR A 157 -29.01 41.41 -2.09
C THR A 157 -29.48 40.14 -1.38
N LEU A 158 -28.55 39.29 -0.91
CA LEU A 158 -28.91 38.10 -0.15
C LEU A 158 -29.68 38.50 1.12
N GLU A 159 -30.86 37.90 1.29
CA GLU A 159 -31.67 38.09 2.49
C GLU A 159 -31.12 37.26 3.66
N ASP A 160 -31.30 37.76 4.89
CA ASP A 160 -30.98 37.05 6.14
C ASP A 160 -29.52 36.58 6.27
N VAL A 161 -28.57 37.39 5.77
CA VAL A 161 -27.13 37.11 5.87
C VAL A 161 -26.63 37.34 7.29
N GLU A 162 -25.94 36.35 7.85
CA GLU A 162 -25.18 36.49 9.09
C GLU A 162 -23.84 37.16 8.82
N VAL A 163 -23.53 38.22 9.56
CA VAL A 163 -22.27 38.97 9.40
C VAL A 163 -21.37 38.77 10.60
N ILE A 164 -20.16 38.26 10.36
CA ILE A 164 -19.12 38.05 11.36
C ILE A 164 -17.95 39.00 11.06
N ASP A 165 -17.70 39.98 11.92
CA ASP A 165 -16.53 40.86 11.78
C ASP A 165 -15.27 40.21 12.36
N ALA A 166 -14.33 39.85 11.49
CA ALA A 166 -13.06 39.24 11.87
C ALA A 166 -12.08 40.24 12.50
N LYS A 167 -12.29 41.55 12.38
CA LYS A 167 -11.42 42.60 12.98
C LYS A 167 -9.94 42.43 12.62
N GLY A 168 -9.65 42.06 11.38
CA GLY A 168 -8.29 41.83 10.89
C GLY A 168 -7.69 40.48 11.28
N ARG A 169 -8.43 39.59 11.95
CA ARG A 169 -7.98 38.23 12.28
C ARG A 169 -7.83 37.36 11.04
N TRP A 170 -7.10 36.26 11.22
CA TRP A 170 -6.84 35.30 10.15
C TRP A 170 -8.06 34.45 9.83
N VAL A 171 -8.29 34.25 8.54
CA VAL A 171 -9.15 33.21 7.99
C VAL A 171 -8.30 32.33 7.09
N THR A 172 -8.34 31.03 7.31
CA THR A 172 -7.58 30.04 6.55
C THR A 172 -8.50 28.93 6.06
N PRO A 173 -8.10 28.16 5.04
CA PRO A 173 -8.74 26.89 4.76
C PRO A 173 -8.60 25.99 5.99
N GLY A 174 -9.57 25.10 6.19
CA GLY A 174 -9.45 24.08 7.21
C GLY A 174 -8.27 23.15 6.93
N LEU A 175 -7.54 22.77 7.97
CA LEU A 175 -6.40 21.87 7.84
C LEU A 175 -6.85 20.48 7.38
N VAL A 176 -5.98 19.82 6.62
CA VAL A 176 -6.19 18.47 6.07
C VAL A 176 -5.11 17.55 6.61
N ASP A 177 -5.50 16.59 7.44
CA ASP A 177 -4.61 15.57 7.99
C ASP A 177 -4.62 14.33 7.08
N LEU A 178 -3.52 14.05 6.37
CA LEU A 178 -3.44 12.89 5.47
C LEU A 178 -2.97 11.60 6.16
N HIS A 179 -2.75 11.62 7.47
CA HIS A 179 -2.30 10.46 8.22
C HIS A 179 -2.94 10.41 9.61
N SER A 180 -4.22 10.04 9.65
CA SER A 180 -4.99 10.06 10.89
C SER A 180 -5.46 8.67 11.32
N HIS A 181 -5.56 8.50 12.63
CA HIS A 181 -6.23 7.37 13.28
C HIS A 181 -7.50 7.80 14.02
N ILE A 182 -7.95 9.05 13.85
CA ILE A 182 -9.17 9.57 14.49
C ILE A 182 -10.38 8.66 14.19
N GLY A 183 -11.18 8.37 15.22
CA GLY A 183 -12.34 7.48 15.13
C GLY A 183 -12.02 5.97 15.12
N VAL A 184 -10.83 5.54 14.68
CA VAL A 184 -10.39 4.12 14.79
C VAL A 184 -9.43 3.90 15.96
N ASP A 185 -8.90 4.97 16.54
CA ASP A 185 -8.21 5.03 17.82
C ASP A 185 -8.88 6.13 18.65
N SER A 186 -10.00 5.78 19.30
CA SER A 186 -10.86 6.76 19.95
C SER A 186 -10.18 7.45 21.15
N SER A 187 -10.59 8.69 21.43
CA SER A 187 -10.24 9.40 22.67
C SER A 187 -11.51 9.66 23.51
N PRO A 188 -11.58 9.23 24.77
CA PRO A 188 -10.57 8.45 25.49
C PRO A 188 -10.42 7.05 24.92
N HIS A 189 -9.21 6.50 25.03
CA HIS A 189 -8.91 5.15 24.53
C HIS A 189 -9.63 4.09 25.37
N LEU A 190 -10.31 3.17 24.69
CA LEU A 190 -10.96 2.01 25.28
C LEU A 190 -10.57 0.76 24.51
N ASN A 191 -10.25 -0.33 25.21
CA ASN A 191 -9.87 -1.60 24.57
C ASN A 191 -10.92 -2.11 23.57
N GLY A 192 -12.21 -1.84 23.80
CA GLY A 192 -13.31 -2.23 22.92
C GLY A 192 -13.49 -1.34 21.68
N ALA A 193 -12.78 -0.22 21.59
CA ALA A 193 -12.80 0.73 20.47
C ALA A 193 -11.43 0.86 19.78
N ALA A 194 -10.52 -0.10 20.02
CA ALA A 194 -9.18 -0.13 19.47
C ALA A 194 -9.15 -0.81 18.08
N ASP A 195 -9.74 -0.15 17.08
CA ASP A 195 -9.92 -0.67 15.72
C ASP A 195 -8.80 -0.25 14.74
N THR A 196 -7.72 0.33 15.25
CA THR A 196 -6.63 0.88 14.44
C THR A 196 -5.84 -0.18 13.66
N ASN A 197 -5.65 -1.38 14.24
CA ASN A 197 -4.80 -2.43 13.66
C ASN A 197 -5.42 -3.82 13.84
N SER A 198 -5.39 -4.64 12.78
CA SER A 198 -5.73 -6.07 12.90
C SER A 198 -4.47 -6.93 12.97
N ARG A 199 -4.17 -7.47 14.16
CA ARG A 199 -2.97 -8.31 14.38
C ARG A 199 -3.13 -9.77 13.92
N LYS A 200 -4.05 -10.04 12.99
CA LYS A 200 -4.38 -11.40 12.53
C LYS A 200 -3.49 -11.90 11.38
N ALA A 201 -2.94 -11.00 10.57
CA ALA A 201 -1.99 -11.33 9.51
C ALA A 201 -1.19 -10.10 9.07
N PRO A 202 0.00 -10.24 8.46
CA PRO A 202 0.77 -9.10 7.98
C PRO A 202 0.20 -8.42 6.71
N ILE A 203 -0.69 -9.09 5.98
CA ILE A 203 -1.25 -8.60 4.70
C ILE A 203 -2.77 -8.72 4.75
N LEU A 204 -3.47 -7.60 4.89
CA LEU A 204 -4.92 -7.50 5.08
C LEU A 204 -5.55 -6.40 4.18
N PRO A 205 -5.37 -6.43 2.84
CA PRO A 205 -5.83 -5.38 1.92
C PRO A 205 -7.36 -5.21 1.85
N TRP A 206 -8.12 -6.19 2.32
CA TRP A 206 -9.59 -6.17 2.32
C TRP A 206 -10.19 -5.39 3.49
N LEU A 207 -9.41 -5.09 4.53
CA LEU A 207 -9.90 -4.27 5.64
C LEU A 207 -10.11 -2.83 5.20
N ARG A 208 -11.05 -2.15 5.85
CA ARG A 208 -11.42 -0.77 5.56
C ARG A 208 -11.47 0.00 6.88
N SER A 209 -10.77 1.13 6.97
CA SER A 209 -10.79 1.95 8.19
C SER A 209 -12.21 2.44 8.55
N ILE A 210 -13.08 2.63 7.56
CA ILE A 210 -14.49 3.00 7.76
C ILE A 210 -15.31 1.94 8.51
N ASP A 211 -14.90 0.66 8.50
CA ASP A 211 -15.66 -0.41 9.16
C ASP A 211 -15.47 -0.39 10.68
N GLY A 212 -14.39 0.22 11.17
CA GLY A 212 -14.12 0.45 12.60
C GLY A 212 -14.20 1.92 13.00
N LEU A 213 -14.74 2.79 12.15
CA LEU A 213 -14.79 4.23 12.43
C LEU A 213 -15.90 4.55 13.44
N ASN A 214 -15.53 4.83 14.68
CA ASN A 214 -16.43 5.31 15.71
C ASN A 214 -16.80 6.78 15.46
N THR A 215 -17.99 7.07 14.94
CA THR A 215 -18.45 8.44 14.66
C THR A 215 -18.78 9.26 15.91
N HIS A 216 -18.78 8.63 17.09
CA HIS A 216 -19.07 9.24 18.39
C HIS A 216 -17.80 9.54 19.21
N ASP A 217 -16.62 9.38 18.60
CA ASP A 217 -15.33 9.70 19.22
C ASP A 217 -15.24 11.19 19.60
N GLN A 218 -14.89 11.50 20.85
CA GLN A 218 -14.76 12.88 21.33
C GLN A 218 -13.58 13.59 20.66
N ALA A 219 -12.62 12.84 20.10
CA ALA A 219 -11.50 13.40 19.36
C ALA A 219 -11.95 14.27 18.18
N PHE A 220 -13.14 14.05 17.60
CA PHE A 220 -13.64 14.88 16.49
C PHE A 220 -13.77 16.34 16.89
N GLU A 221 -14.44 16.64 18.01
CA GLU A 221 -14.66 18.01 18.47
C GLU A 221 -13.35 18.69 18.84
N LEU A 222 -12.47 17.96 19.53
CA LEU A 222 -11.13 18.46 19.89
C LEU A 222 -10.29 18.78 18.65
N THR A 223 -10.30 17.89 17.65
CA THR A 223 -9.53 18.05 16.42
C THR A 223 -10.07 19.20 15.56
N VAL A 224 -11.39 19.36 15.49
CA VAL A 224 -12.03 20.50 14.81
C VAL A 224 -11.72 21.81 15.51
N SER A 225 -11.65 21.82 16.86
CA SER A 225 -11.27 23.03 17.61
C SER A 225 -9.84 23.52 17.28
N GLY A 226 -8.96 22.61 16.85
CA GLY A 226 -7.62 22.92 16.35
C GLY A 226 -7.57 23.36 14.88
N GLY A 227 -8.72 23.47 14.21
CA GLY A 227 -8.81 23.93 12.81
C GLY A 227 -8.69 22.82 11.75
N VAL A 228 -8.60 21.55 12.16
CA VAL A 228 -8.61 20.42 11.22
C VAL A 228 -10.04 20.10 10.80
N THR A 229 -10.30 20.04 9.50
CA THR A 229 -11.66 19.84 8.96
C THR A 229 -11.80 18.56 8.17
N THR A 230 -10.67 18.00 7.72
CA THR A 230 -10.62 16.84 6.84
C THR A 230 -9.49 15.94 7.30
N ALA A 231 -9.74 14.63 7.36
CA ALA A 231 -8.72 13.65 7.70
C ALA A 231 -8.79 12.44 6.78
N GLN A 232 -7.64 11.86 6.44
CA GLN A 232 -7.53 10.54 5.85
C GLN A 232 -7.34 9.52 6.97
N VAL A 233 -8.41 8.81 7.30
CA VAL A 233 -8.39 7.77 8.32
C VAL A 233 -7.86 6.49 7.70
N LEU A 234 -6.80 5.95 8.29
CA LEU A 234 -6.08 4.79 7.76
C LEU A 234 -5.73 3.77 8.85
N PRO A 235 -5.57 2.48 8.50
CA PRO A 235 -5.04 1.48 9.42
C PRO A 235 -3.65 1.87 9.96
N GLY A 236 -3.30 1.39 11.15
CA GLY A 236 -1.99 1.62 11.74
C GLY A 236 -0.84 0.92 11.01
N SER A 237 0.32 0.87 11.67
CA SER A 237 1.56 0.34 11.10
C SER A 237 1.88 -1.10 11.50
N ALA A 238 0.94 -1.84 12.12
CA ALA A 238 1.21 -3.21 12.58
C ALA A 238 1.29 -4.23 11.44
N ASN A 239 0.79 -3.88 10.24
CA ASN A 239 0.70 -4.76 9.08
C ASN A 239 1.58 -4.22 7.94
N ASN A 240 2.19 -5.10 7.15
CA ASN A 240 2.85 -4.71 5.90
C ASN A 240 1.85 -4.08 4.92
N ILE A 241 0.64 -4.65 4.83
CA ILE A 241 -0.51 -4.06 4.13
C ILE A 241 -1.68 -4.08 5.11
N GLY A 242 -2.05 -2.91 5.65
CA GLY A 242 -3.04 -2.80 6.73
C GLY A 242 -4.50 -2.68 6.27
N GLY A 243 -4.71 -2.34 4.99
CA GLY A 243 -6.05 -2.17 4.43
C GLY A 243 -6.25 -0.80 3.78
N GLN A 244 -7.51 -0.45 3.58
CA GLN A 244 -7.95 0.71 2.84
C GLN A 244 -8.18 1.91 3.78
N ALA A 245 -7.80 3.08 3.30
CA ALA A 245 -7.95 4.37 3.96
C ALA A 245 -9.03 5.21 3.27
N PHE A 246 -9.68 6.08 4.04
CA PHE A 246 -10.80 6.89 3.57
C PHE A 246 -10.65 8.32 4.04
N VAL A 247 -10.92 9.26 3.14
CA VAL A 247 -10.95 10.68 3.48
C VAL A 247 -12.33 11.02 4.02
N ILE A 248 -12.39 11.70 5.17
CA ILE A 248 -13.62 12.11 5.84
C ILE A 248 -13.60 13.60 6.16
N LYS A 249 -14.78 14.20 6.25
CA LYS A 249 -14.99 15.49 6.90
C LYS A 249 -15.26 15.27 8.39
N LEU A 250 -14.60 16.07 9.23
CA LEU A 250 -14.72 15.96 10.68
C LEU A 250 -15.97 16.65 11.25
N ARG A 251 -16.73 17.34 10.39
CA ARG A 251 -18.01 17.97 10.77
C ARG A 251 -18.99 16.95 11.36
N SER A 252 -19.86 17.44 12.25
CA SER A 252 -21.04 16.69 12.67
C SER A 252 -22.05 16.61 11.51
N THR A 253 -22.81 15.51 11.47
CA THR A 253 -23.85 15.25 10.47
C THR A 253 -25.12 14.82 11.19
N SER A 254 -26.28 15.14 10.63
CA SER A 254 -27.59 14.78 11.21
C SER A 254 -27.75 13.26 11.32
N GLU A 255 -27.30 12.52 10.31
CA GLU A 255 -27.35 11.06 10.27
C GLU A 255 -26.40 10.38 11.26
N LYS A 256 -25.33 11.07 11.68
CA LYS A 256 -24.22 10.53 12.52
C LYS A 256 -23.61 9.22 11.98
N SER A 257 -23.82 8.93 10.71
CA SER A 257 -23.35 7.72 10.03
C SER A 257 -21.92 7.89 9.53
N VAL A 258 -21.19 6.78 9.38
CA VAL A 258 -19.85 6.81 8.79
C VAL A 258 -19.90 7.39 7.37
N ILE A 259 -20.87 6.93 6.56
CA ILE A 259 -21.01 7.33 5.15
C ILE A 259 -21.25 8.84 5.02
N SER A 260 -22.04 9.45 5.90
CA SER A 260 -22.30 10.90 5.87
C SER A 260 -21.03 11.76 6.07
N LYS A 261 -19.96 11.18 6.62
CA LYS A 261 -18.66 11.84 6.80
C LYS A 261 -17.69 11.58 5.66
N VAL A 262 -17.83 10.47 4.93
CA VAL A 262 -16.90 10.09 3.85
C VAL A 262 -16.97 11.10 2.71
N LEU A 263 -15.80 11.58 2.29
CA LEU A 263 -15.67 12.40 1.10
C LEU A 263 -15.69 11.49 -0.12
N GLU A 264 -16.61 11.75 -1.05
CA GLU A 264 -16.77 10.97 -2.29
C GLU A 264 -16.85 9.45 -2.04
N PRO A 265 -17.85 8.99 -1.28
CA PRO A 265 -18.01 7.57 -0.99
C PRO A 265 -18.03 6.78 -2.30
N PRO A 266 -17.17 5.76 -2.48
CA PRO A 266 -17.15 5.00 -3.72
C PRO A 266 -18.53 4.40 -3.99
N GLN A 267 -18.96 4.45 -5.24
CA GLN A 267 -20.28 3.95 -5.67
C GLN A 267 -20.55 2.52 -5.19
N THR A 268 -19.50 1.69 -5.11
CA THR A 268 -19.55 0.32 -4.57
C THR A 268 -19.90 0.20 -3.08
N LEU A 269 -19.82 1.28 -2.30
CA LEU A 269 -20.28 1.31 -0.91
C LEU A 269 -21.76 1.63 -0.79
N ILE A 270 -22.32 2.34 -1.77
CA ILE A 270 -23.70 2.85 -1.75
C ILE A 270 -24.63 1.97 -2.60
N THR A 271 -24.12 1.40 -3.68
CA THR A 271 -24.90 0.59 -4.63
C THR A 271 -24.14 -0.69 -4.96
N PRO A 272 -24.77 -1.87 -4.84
CA PRO A 272 -24.19 -3.12 -5.32
C PRO A 272 -24.23 -3.13 -6.85
N SER A 273 -23.34 -2.38 -7.50
CA SER A 273 -23.33 -2.29 -8.96
C SER A 273 -22.59 -3.48 -9.57
N SER A 274 -23.31 -4.26 -10.38
CA SER A 274 -22.80 -5.35 -11.23
C SER A 274 -21.96 -4.89 -12.43
N ASN A 275 -21.88 -3.57 -12.67
CA ASN A 275 -21.23 -2.96 -13.85
C ASN A 275 -19.99 -2.12 -13.49
N VAL A 276 -19.26 -2.47 -12.43
CA VAL A 276 -17.97 -1.82 -12.13
C VAL A 276 -16.89 -2.47 -12.98
N THR A 277 -16.51 -1.83 -14.08
CA THR A 277 -15.45 -2.34 -14.97
C THR A 277 -14.05 -2.20 -14.38
N HIS A 278 -13.88 -1.36 -13.35
CA HIS A 278 -12.61 -1.15 -12.66
C HIS A 278 -12.82 -0.62 -11.24
N LEU A 279 -11.97 -1.06 -10.30
CA LEU A 279 -11.95 -0.51 -8.95
C LEU A 279 -11.49 0.95 -9.01
N HIS A 280 -12.27 1.88 -8.46
CA HIS A 280 -11.78 3.24 -8.20
C HIS A 280 -10.58 3.16 -7.25
N TRP A 281 -9.56 3.97 -7.51
CA TRP A 281 -8.36 4.04 -6.69
C TRP A 281 -8.74 4.22 -5.22
N ARG A 282 -8.28 3.30 -4.38
CA ARG A 282 -8.43 3.38 -2.93
C ARG A 282 -7.08 3.74 -2.36
N HIS A 283 -7.05 4.68 -1.42
CA HIS A 283 -5.87 4.87 -0.62
C HIS A 283 -5.61 3.57 0.16
N MET A 284 -4.44 2.96 -0.02
CA MET A 284 -4.08 1.73 0.66
C MET A 284 -2.93 2.01 1.61
N LYS A 285 -3.09 1.62 2.88
CA LYS A 285 -1.99 1.67 3.83
C LYS A 285 -1.08 0.46 3.59
N SER A 286 0.12 0.76 3.12
CA SER A 286 1.24 -0.18 3.06
C SER A 286 2.43 0.41 3.83
N VAL A 287 3.22 -0.45 4.46
CA VAL A 287 4.52 -0.08 5.03
C VAL A 287 5.58 -0.31 3.95
N PHE A 288 6.26 0.76 3.54
CA PHE A 288 7.50 0.64 2.77
C PHE A 288 8.66 0.50 3.74
N ASN A 289 9.08 -0.74 4.03
CA ASN A 289 10.43 -0.96 4.55
C ASN A 289 11.40 -0.79 3.38
N PHE A 290 11.96 0.40 3.21
CA PHE A 290 13.23 0.53 2.52
C PHE A 290 14.28 -0.12 3.43
N ILE A 291 14.62 -1.38 3.18
CA ILE A 291 15.93 -1.89 3.58
C ILE A 291 16.92 -1.17 2.67
N SER A 292 17.41 -0.01 3.09
CA SER A 292 18.63 0.55 2.53
C SER A 292 19.75 -0.44 2.89
N HIS A 293 20.10 -1.34 1.97
CA HIS A 293 21.41 -1.98 2.02
C HIS A 293 22.45 -0.90 1.74
N THR A 294 22.81 -0.11 2.75
CA THR A 294 24.10 0.55 2.79
C THR A 294 25.12 -0.55 3.06
N SER A 295 25.61 -1.16 1.97
CA SER A 295 26.81 -1.97 2.01
C SER A 295 27.96 -1.07 2.42
N THR A 296 28.38 -1.22 3.67
CA THR A 296 29.64 -0.71 4.19
C THR A 296 30.74 -1.60 3.64
N HIS A 297 31.30 -1.20 2.49
CA HIS A 297 32.61 -1.67 2.06
C HIS A 297 33.51 -0.46 1.79
N PHE A 298 34.17 0.00 2.86
CA PHE A 298 35.53 0.51 2.78
C PHE A 298 36.41 -0.47 3.54
N GLY A 299 37.30 -1.11 2.79
CA GLY A 299 38.40 -1.96 3.21
C GLY A 299 39.38 -2.00 2.04
#